data_AF-A0A5B1R369-F1
#
_entry.id   AF-A0A5B1R369-F1
#
_cell.length_a   1.000
_cell.length_b   1.000
_cell.length_c   1.000
_cell.angle_alpha   90.00
_cell.angle_beta   90.00
_cell.angle_gamma   90.00
#
_symmetry.space_group_name_H-M   'P 1'
#
loop_
_entity.id
_entity.type
_entity.pdbx_description
1 polymer ?
#
loop_
_entity_poly.entity_id
_entity_poly.type
_entity_poly.pdbx_seq_one_letter_code
_entity_poly.pdbx_strand_id
1 'polypeptide(L)'
;MRVLLTGATGVAGLGALRALLQDESFTHVTTLTRRRLPSWIELPGGTKASSSDGSPTHPRLTALTQPTFAEYSPDIRPVLAQQDSCIWALGSTSSGKSEEEYTELTVGYLKSVLDALKEAGVGTKEKPFRFVFVSGNGADSNEKSMILFARVKGKAENMLLKFAEQSEGSFKPFILRPAYFFPSHKYPQDELHQRGGIGRFGNRYLAPALFTLLPSGKIEQEDLGRFAAEAAKGTWDGKGPIFENVEMKRLLREKKF
;
A
#
# COMPACT_ATOMS: atom_id res chain seq x y z
N MET A 1 9.12 -5.68 14.80
CA MET A 1 7.72 -5.19 14.67
C MET A 1 6.96 -6.01 13.64
N ARG A 2 5.64 -6.13 13.78
CA ARG A 2 4.76 -6.92 12.91
C ARG A 2 3.89 -5.99 12.06
N VAL A 3 3.79 -6.28 10.77
CA VAL A 3 3.05 -5.44 9.84
C VAL A 3 2.06 -6.25 9.00
N LEU A 4 0.86 -5.71 8.89
CA LEU A 4 -0.15 -6.17 7.94
C LEU A 4 0.08 -5.50 6.59
N LEU A 5 0.04 -6.25 5.49
CA LEU A 5 0.11 -5.70 4.14
C LEU A 5 -1.06 -6.19 3.29
N THR A 6 -1.77 -5.28 2.66
CA THR A 6 -2.77 -5.61 1.62
C THR A 6 -2.27 -5.21 0.24
N GLY A 7 -2.86 -5.79 -0.82
CA GLY A 7 -2.49 -5.44 -2.19
C GLY A 7 -1.09 -5.91 -2.60
N ALA A 8 -0.54 -6.93 -1.94
CA ALA A 8 0.82 -7.46 -2.17
C ALA A 8 1.10 -7.95 -3.60
N THR A 9 0.07 -8.17 -4.42
CA THR A 9 0.21 -8.56 -5.83
C THR A 9 0.27 -7.37 -6.79
N GLY A 10 -0.09 -6.17 -6.33
CA GLY A 10 -0.04 -4.94 -7.13
C GLY A 10 1.35 -4.30 -7.07
N VAL A 11 1.61 -3.32 -7.95
CA VAL A 11 2.94 -2.69 -8.06
C VAL A 11 3.38 -2.06 -6.74
N ALA A 12 2.58 -1.16 -6.15
CA ALA A 12 2.95 -0.51 -4.89
C ALA A 12 3.07 -1.50 -3.73
N GLY A 13 2.10 -2.41 -3.58
CA GLY A 13 2.10 -3.40 -2.51
C GLY A 13 3.23 -4.41 -2.60
N LEU A 14 3.61 -4.86 -3.80
CA LEU A 14 4.75 -5.74 -4.00
C LEU A 14 6.08 -5.03 -3.71
N GLY A 15 6.17 -3.73 -4.05
CA GLY A 15 7.31 -2.90 -3.67
C GLY A 15 7.47 -2.80 -2.16
N ALA A 16 6.35 -2.53 -1.46
CA ALA A 16 6.31 -2.52 0.00
C ALA A 16 6.66 -3.89 0.59
N LEU A 17 6.12 -5.00 0.07
CA LEU A 17 6.45 -6.35 0.54
C LEU A 17 7.96 -6.61 0.50
N ARG A 18 8.60 -6.28 -0.63
CA ARG A 18 10.05 -6.48 -0.78
C ARG A 18 10.85 -5.57 0.15
N ALA A 19 10.44 -4.32 0.33
CA ALA A 19 11.07 -3.42 1.28
C ALA A 19 10.95 -3.93 2.73
N LEU A 20 9.77 -4.39 3.13
CA LEU A 20 9.52 -4.98 4.46
C LEU A 20 10.37 -6.24 4.71
N LEU A 21 10.53 -7.10 3.69
CA LEU A 21 11.33 -8.33 3.80
C LEU A 21 12.85 -8.06 3.74
N GLN A 22 13.29 -6.87 3.34
CA GLN A 22 14.70 -6.46 3.41
C GLN A 22 15.04 -5.74 4.72
N ASP A 23 14.04 -5.18 5.39
CA ASP A 23 14.22 -4.43 6.63
C ASP A 23 14.11 -5.37 7.84
N GLU A 24 15.21 -5.53 8.57
CA GLU A 24 15.32 -6.44 9.71
C GLU A 24 14.50 -5.99 10.93
N SER A 25 14.10 -4.71 10.99
CA SER A 25 13.27 -4.22 12.09
C SER A 25 11.86 -4.82 12.07
N PHE A 26 11.39 -5.29 10.91
CA PHE A 26 10.15 -6.05 10.78
C PHE A 26 10.37 -7.51 11.12
N THR A 27 9.94 -7.95 12.29
CA THR A 27 10.09 -9.35 12.70
C THR A 27 9.14 -10.27 11.96
N HIS A 28 7.99 -9.76 11.50
CA HIS A 28 7.00 -10.54 10.76
C HIS A 28 6.16 -9.68 9.81
N VAL A 29 5.87 -10.20 8.62
CA VAL A 29 4.98 -9.59 7.62
C VAL A 29 3.78 -10.51 7.42
N THR A 30 2.58 -9.99 7.62
CA THR A 30 1.33 -10.72 7.37
C THR A 30 0.65 -10.12 6.14
N THR A 31 0.54 -10.86 5.04
CA THR A 31 -0.20 -10.36 3.87
C THR A 31 -1.64 -10.83 3.89
N LEU A 32 -2.60 -9.93 3.68
CA LEU A 32 -3.99 -10.27 3.35
C LEU A 32 -4.22 -10.09 1.86
N THR A 33 -4.54 -11.17 1.17
CA THR A 33 -4.78 -11.17 -0.29
C THR A 33 -6.03 -11.98 -0.64
N ARG A 34 -6.75 -11.60 -1.69
CA ARG A 34 -7.95 -12.36 -2.15
C ARG A 34 -7.64 -13.77 -2.64
N ARG A 35 -6.39 -13.99 -3.03
CA ARG A 35 -5.87 -15.25 -3.57
C ARG A 35 -4.45 -15.44 -3.06
N ARG A 36 -3.94 -16.67 -3.15
CA ARG A 36 -2.55 -17.00 -2.85
C ARG A 36 -1.58 -16.10 -3.64
N LEU A 37 -0.40 -15.85 -3.06
CA LEU A 37 0.64 -15.11 -3.76
C LEU A 37 1.05 -15.88 -5.02
N PRO A 38 0.99 -15.27 -6.21
CA PRO A 38 1.33 -15.96 -7.45
C PRO A 38 2.78 -16.45 -7.49
N SER A 39 3.00 -17.55 -8.19
CA SER A 39 4.31 -18.20 -8.38
C SER A 39 5.35 -17.33 -9.08
N TRP A 40 4.93 -16.32 -9.86
CA TRP A 40 5.83 -15.38 -10.54
C TRP A 40 6.46 -14.34 -9.61
N ILE A 41 5.96 -14.18 -8.37
CA ILE A 41 6.52 -13.23 -7.42
C ILE A 41 7.85 -13.77 -6.88
N GLU A 42 8.91 -12.98 -7.05
CA GLU A 42 10.19 -13.20 -6.39
C GLU A 42 10.33 -12.33 -5.13
N LEU A 43 10.69 -12.98 -4.02
CA LEU A 43 10.88 -12.36 -2.71
C LEU A 43 12.36 -12.35 -2.33
N PRO A 44 12.93 -11.20 -1.88
CA PRO A 44 14.30 -11.16 -1.38
C PRO A 44 14.43 -12.02 -0.12
N GLY A 45 15.44 -12.89 -0.08
CA GLY A 45 15.65 -13.83 1.03
C GLY A 45 14.61 -14.94 1.15
N GLY A 46 13.69 -15.07 0.18
CA GLY A 46 12.64 -16.08 0.16
C GLY A 46 12.97 -17.27 -0.74
N THR A 47 12.14 -18.30 -0.66
CA THR A 47 12.16 -19.44 -1.59
C THR A 47 11.16 -19.21 -2.72
N LYS A 48 11.57 -19.48 -3.96
CA LYS A 48 10.66 -19.45 -5.12
C LYS A 48 9.53 -20.47 -4.97
N ALA A 49 8.41 -20.25 -5.65
CA ALA A 49 7.35 -21.25 -5.72
C ALA A 49 7.88 -22.53 -6.38
N SER A 50 7.56 -23.69 -5.80
CA SER A 50 7.99 -25.00 -6.30
C SER A 50 7.22 -25.45 -7.55
N SER A 51 6.09 -24.81 -7.84
CA SER A 51 5.17 -25.15 -8.92
C SER A 51 4.44 -23.89 -9.41
N SER A 52 3.80 -23.99 -10.58
CA SER A 52 3.04 -22.89 -11.18
C SER A 52 1.82 -22.46 -10.36
N ASP A 53 1.24 -23.37 -9.59
CA ASP A 53 0.12 -23.16 -8.65
C ASP A 53 0.57 -22.85 -7.21
N GLY A 54 1.88 -22.91 -6.95
CA GLY A 54 2.49 -22.63 -5.66
C GLY A 54 2.64 -21.14 -5.37
N SER A 55 3.09 -20.83 -4.16
CA SER A 55 3.42 -19.47 -3.71
C SER A 55 4.87 -19.38 -3.28
N PRO A 56 5.54 -18.24 -3.48
CA PRO A 56 6.83 -18.00 -2.85
C PRO A 56 6.66 -17.97 -1.32
N THR A 57 7.68 -18.40 -0.59
CA THR A 57 7.68 -18.39 0.88
C THR A 57 8.88 -17.63 1.43
N HIS A 58 8.77 -17.18 2.68
CA HIS A 58 9.85 -16.50 3.38
C HIS A 58 9.68 -16.75 4.89
N PRO A 59 10.74 -16.97 5.69
CA PRO A 59 10.63 -17.29 7.12
C PRO A 59 9.81 -16.29 7.95
N ARG A 60 9.92 -15.00 7.61
CA ARG A 60 9.16 -13.88 8.24
C ARG A 60 7.81 -13.56 7.57
N LEU A 61 7.32 -14.36 6.63
CA LEU A 61 6.10 -14.07 5.88
C LEU A 61 4.99 -15.06 6.21
N THR A 62 3.83 -14.55 6.59
CA THR A 62 2.57 -15.31 6.62
C THR A 62 1.61 -14.73 5.60
N ALA A 63 1.21 -15.54 4.62
CA ALA A 63 0.23 -15.16 3.62
C ALA A 63 -1.15 -15.73 3.97
N LEU A 64 -2.10 -14.86 4.31
CA LEU A 64 -3.48 -15.23 4.59
C LEU A 64 -4.38 -14.85 3.41
N THR A 65 -5.32 -15.74 3.11
CA THR A 65 -6.31 -15.50 2.06
C THR A 65 -7.56 -14.87 2.66
N GLN A 66 -7.92 -13.69 2.19
CA GLN A 66 -9.10 -12.92 2.57
C GLN A 66 -9.97 -12.72 1.31
N PRO A 67 -10.95 -13.61 1.04
CA PRO A 67 -11.67 -13.64 -0.24
C PRO A 67 -12.36 -12.31 -0.61
N THR A 68 -12.88 -11.63 0.40
CA THR A 68 -13.55 -10.33 0.29
C THR A 68 -13.01 -9.36 1.34
N PHE A 69 -12.90 -8.08 0.99
CA PHE A 69 -12.52 -7.01 1.91
C PHE A 69 -13.73 -6.16 2.35
N ALA A 70 -14.93 -6.52 1.91
CA ALA A 70 -16.18 -5.88 2.34
C ALA A 70 -16.53 -6.24 3.79
N GLU A 71 -16.08 -7.40 4.28
CA GLU A 71 -16.36 -7.92 5.61
C GLU A 71 -15.18 -8.74 6.13
N TYR A 72 -15.08 -8.86 7.45
CA TYR A 72 -14.02 -9.57 8.14
C TYR A 72 -14.62 -10.53 9.16
N SER A 73 -14.25 -11.82 9.08
CA SER A 73 -14.65 -12.80 10.10
C SER A 73 -14.07 -12.40 11.46
N PRO A 74 -14.81 -12.59 12.58
CA PRO A 74 -14.26 -12.42 13.93
C PRO A 74 -12.94 -13.16 14.17
N ASP A 75 -12.70 -14.26 13.47
CA ASP A 75 -11.49 -15.09 13.61
C ASP A 75 -10.20 -14.38 13.14
N ILE A 76 -10.31 -13.30 12.36
CA ILE A 76 -9.13 -12.51 11.97
C ILE A 76 -8.68 -11.54 13.07
N ARG A 77 -9.54 -11.21 14.03
CA ARG A 77 -9.25 -10.20 15.07
C ARG A 77 -7.98 -10.52 15.87
N PRO A 78 -7.72 -11.77 16.31
CA PRO A 78 -6.45 -12.11 16.97
C PRO A 78 -5.23 -11.88 16.09
N VAL A 79 -5.35 -12.04 14.76
CA VAL A 79 -4.25 -11.76 13.82
C VAL A 79 -4.04 -10.25 13.69
N LEU A 80 -5.13 -9.46 13.62
CA LEU A 80 -5.07 -8.01 13.54
C LEU A 80 -4.49 -7.38 14.82
N ALA A 81 -4.90 -7.86 15.99
CA ALA A 81 -4.44 -7.39 17.30
C ALA A 81 -2.92 -7.54 17.51
N GLN A 82 -2.29 -8.48 16.81
CA GLN A 82 -0.85 -8.71 16.88
C GLN A 82 -0.02 -7.78 15.99
N GLN A 83 -0.66 -6.96 15.15
CA GLN A 83 0.05 -6.08 14.20
C GLN A 83 0.36 -4.74 14.86
N ASP A 84 1.55 -4.19 14.57
CA ASP A 84 1.96 -2.86 15.01
C ASP A 84 1.55 -1.77 13.99
N SER A 85 1.38 -2.18 12.73
CA SER A 85 1.08 -1.28 11.62
C SER A 85 0.36 -2.01 10.47
N CYS A 86 -0.27 -1.25 9.59
CA CYS A 86 -0.86 -1.74 8.34
C CYS A 86 -0.37 -0.91 7.16
N ILE A 87 0.04 -1.56 6.07
CA ILE A 87 0.19 -0.93 4.76
C ILE A 87 -0.99 -1.36 3.89
N TRP A 88 -1.88 -0.42 3.64
CA TRP A 88 -3.04 -0.56 2.78
C TRP A 88 -2.71 -0.13 1.35
N ALA A 89 -2.18 -1.09 0.57
CA ALA A 89 -1.87 -0.91 -0.85
C ALA A 89 -2.94 -1.55 -1.76
N LEU A 90 -4.16 -1.74 -1.24
CA LEU A 90 -5.29 -2.20 -2.03
C LEU A 90 -5.84 -1.05 -2.87
N GLY A 91 -5.87 -1.27 -4.18
CA GLY A 91 -6.39 -0.31 -5.14
C GLY A 91 -6.64 -0.97 -6.48
N SER A 92 -7.58 -0.39 -7.22
CA SER A 92 -7.86 -0.76 -8.61
C SER A 92 -7.93 0.50 -9.46
N THR A 93 -7.82 0.36 -10.78
CA THR A 93 -8.08 1.50 -11.67
C THR A 93 -9.55 1.91 -11.63
N SER A 94 -9.84 3.20 -11.67
CA SER A 94 -11.21 3.71 -11.83
C SER A 94 -11.72 3.56 -13.26
N SER A 95 -10.83 3.32 -14.23
CA SER A 95 -11.20 3.15 -15.63
C SER A 95 -12.13 1.96 -15.81
N GLY A 96 -13.26 2.19 -16.48
CA GLY A 96 -14.28 1.18 -16.77
C GLY A 96 -15.20 0.83 -15.59
N LYS A 97 -15.12 1.54 -14.46
CA LYS A 97 -15.99 1.33 -13.29
C LYS A 97 -17.05 2.42 -13.15
N SER A 98 -18.18 2.06 -12.55
CA SER A 98 -19.12 3.06 -12.05
C SER A 98 -18.56 3.78 -10.80
N GLU A 99 -19.16 4.90 -10.42
CA GLU A 99 -18.77 5.59 -9.19
C GLU A 99 -19.06 4.75 -7.95
N GLU A 100 -20.19 4.04 -7.93
CA GLU A 100 -20.59 3.16 -6.83
C GLU A 100 -19.59 2.02 -6.67
N GLU A 101 -19.24 1.33 -7.76
CA GLU A 101 -18.27 0.23 -7.73
C GLU A 101 -16.89 0.72 -7.26
N TYR A 102 -16.42 1.85 -7.80
CA TYR A 102 -15.11 2.39 -7.40
C TYR A 102 -15.10 2.91 -5.96
N THR A 103 -16.21 3.47 -5.50
CA THR A 103 -16.40 3.93 -4.11
C THR A 103 -16.43 2.75 -3.15
N GLU A 104 -17.14 1.67 -3.46
CA GLU A 104 -17.16 0.46 -2.63
C GLU A 104 -15.76 -0.14 -2.48
N LEU A 105 -15.04 -0.30 -3.59
CA LEU A 105 -13.68 -0.86 -3.58
C LEU A 105 -12.66 0.00 -2.83
N THR A 106 -12.85 1.32 -2.81
CA THR A 106 -11.86 2.25 -2.25
C THR A 106 -12.21 2.70 -0.83
N VAL A 107 -13.47 3.05 -0.60
CA VAL A 107 -13.98 3.61 0.66
C VAL A 107 -14.69 2.53 1.49
N GLY A 108 -15.51 1.69 0.87
CA GLY A 108 -16.22 0.59 1.55
C GLY A 108 -15.25 -0.39 2.20
N TYR A 109 -14.30 -0.92 1.42
CA TYR A 109 -13.28 -1.85 1.93
C TYR A 109 -12.38 -1.22 3.00
N LEU A 110 -12.10 0.07 2.87
CA LEU A 110 -11.33 0.82 3.86
C LEU A 110 -12.11 0.96 5.16
N LYS A 111 -13.42 1.27 5.10
CA LYS A 111 -14.27 1.29 6.27
C LYS A 111 -14.28 -0.05 6.99
N SER A 112 -14.46 -1.15 6.25
CA SER A 112 -14.53 -2.49 6.84
C SER A 112 -13.23 -2.90 7.54
N VAL A 113 -12.05 -2.52 7.01
CA VAL A 113 -10.79 -2.80 7.72
C VAL A 113 -10.62 -1.91 8.95
N LEU A 114 -11.04 -0.65 8.90
CA LEU A 114 -10.94 0.25 10.06
C LEU A 114 -11.85 -0.22 11.21
N ASP A 115 -13.05 -0.68 10.88
CA ASP A 115 -13.97 -1.29 11.86
C ASP A 115 -13.34 -2.55 12.48
N ALA A 116 -12.79 -3.46 11.66
CA ALA A 116 -12.13 -4.68 12.14
C ALA A 116 -10.88 -4.39 13.01
N LEU A 117 -10.08 -3.37 12.66
CA LEU A 117 -8.92 -2.94 13.44
C LEU A 117 -9.36 -2.35 14.78
N LYS A 118 -10.42 -1.52 14.79
CA LYS A 118 -10.99 -0.96 16.01
C LYS A 118 -11.50 -2.06 16.95
N GLU A 119 -12.24 -3.04 16.41
CA GLU A 119 -12.74 -4.19 17.17
C GLU A 119 -11.62 -5.09 17.71
N ALA A 120 -10.52 -5.22 16.96
CA ALA A 120 -9.34 -5.95 17.41
C ALA A 120 -8.53 -5.21 18.50
N GLY A 121 -8.86 -3.95 18.80
CA GLY A 121 -8.20 -3.16 19.84
C GLY A 121 -6.76 -2.80 19.50
N VAL A 122 -6.47 -2.49 18.23
CA VAL A 122 -5.10 -2.16 17.81
C VAL A 122 -4.66 -0.77 18.29
N GLY A 123 -3.40 -0.68 18.72
CA GLY A 123 -2.76 0.58 19.09
C GLY A 123 -3.13 1.11 20.47
N THR A 124 -2.23 1.90 21.04
CA THR A 124 -2.45 2.69 22.28
C THR A 124 -1.89 4.10 22.10
N LYS A 125 -2.12 5.01 23.05
CA LYS A 125 -1.55 6.37 22.98
C LYS A 125 -0.01 6.35 23.01
N GLU A 126 0.58 5.40 23.73
CA GLU A 126 2.02 5.20 23.84
C GLU A 126 2.59 4.52 22.59
N LYS A 127 1.84 3.58 22.01
CA LYS A 127 2.22 2.82 20.82
C LYS A 127 1.10 2.88 19.78
N PRO A 128 0.98 3.99 19.04
CA PRO A 128 -0.08 4.17 18.07
C PRO A 128 0.02 3.16 16.92
N PHE A 129 -1.13 2.65 16.50
CA PHE A 129 -1.23 1.82 15.30
C PHE A 129 -1.05 2.70 14.06
N ARG A 130 -0.03 2.38 13.24
CA ARG A 130 0.30 3.17 12.05
C ARG A 130 -0.35 2.57 10.81
N PHE A 131 -1.19 3.36 10.15
CA PHE A 131 -1.92 2.94 8.97
C PHE A 131 -1.44 3.70 7.74
N VAL A 132 -0.68 3.03 6.88
CA VAL A 132 -0.12 3.59 5.66
C VAL A 132 -1.09 3.33 4.50
N PHE A 133 -1.75 4.37 4.01
CA PHE A 133 -2.69 4.29 2.89
C PHE A 133 -2.03 4.73 1.59
N VAL A 134 -2.00 3.84 0.60
CA VAL A 134 -1.55 4.21 -0.75
C VAL A 134 -2.71 4.87 -1.52
N SER A 135 -2.72 6.20 -1.50
CA SER A 135 -3.64 7.05 -2.25
C SER A 135 -3.15 7.23 -3.69
N GLY A 136 -3.16 8.46 -4.21
CA GLY A 136 -2.44 8.85 -5.42
C GLY A 136 -2.45 10.35 -5.62
N ASN A 137 -1.45 10.83 -6.36
CA ASN A 137 -1.28 12.23 -6.69
C ASN A 137 -2.55 12.80 -7.36
N GLY A 138 -3.00 13.95 -6.88
CA GLY A 138 -4.22 14.60 -7.35
C GLY A 138 -5.51 14.11 -6.69
N ALA A 139 -5.45 13.29 -5.63
CA ALA A 139 -6.59 13.08 -4.74
C ALA A 139 -7.11 14.44 -4.21
N ASP A 140 -8.43 14.63 -4.23
CA ASP A 140 -9.07 15.89 -3.87
C ASP A 140 -9.81 15.77 -2.55
N SER A 141 -9.21 16.28 -1.48
CA SER A 141 -9.79 16.29 -0.13
C SER A 141 -11.06 17.14 -0.01
N ASN A 142 -11.38 18.00 -0.99
CA ASN A 142 -12.68 18.70 -1.03
C ASN A 142 -13.81 17.82 -1.58
N GLU A 143 -13.48 16.66 -2.15
CA GLU A 143 -14.41 15.70 -2.73
C GLU A 143 -15.28 16.27 -3.88
N LYS A 144 -14.81 17.33 -4.54
CA LYS A 144 -15.56 18.07 -5.58
C LYS A 144 -14.97 17.92 -6.97
N SER A 145 -13.79 17.29 -7.10
CA SER A 145 -13.16 17.03 -8.38
C SER A 145 -14.08 16.29 -9.32
N MET A 146 -14.10 16.72 -10.60
CA MET A 146 -14.81 16.03 -11.68
C MET A 146 -14.18 14.68 -12.04
N ILE A 147 -12.93 14.45 -11.62
CA ILE A 147 -12.23 13.20 -11.84
C ILE A 147 -12.64 12.21 -10.74
N LEU A 148 -13.35 11.15 -11.12
CA LEU A 148 -13.86 10.12 -10.19
C LEU A 148 -12.78 9.60 -9.23
N PHE A 149 -11.60 9.26 -9.76
CA PHE A 149 -10.45 8.82 -8.97
C PHE A 149 -10.10 9.81 -7.86
N ALA A 150 -9.95 11.09 -8.21
CA ALA A 150 -9.50 12.14 -7.31
C ALA A 150 -10.49 12.36 -6.17
N ARG A 151 -11.79 12.44 -6.51
CA ARG A 151 -12.88 12.62 -5.55
C ARG A 151 -12.99 11.45 -4.58
N VAL A 152 -12.99 10.20 -5.07
CA VAL A 152 -13.17 9.01 -4.23
C VAL A 152 -11.92 8.71 -3.38
N LYS A 153 -10.71 8.98 -3.89
CA LYS A 153 -9.49 8.90 -3.05
C LYS A 153 -9.49 9.97 -1.96
N GLY A 154 -9.94 11.19 -2.26
CA GLY A 154 -10.12 12.24 -1.25
C GLY A 154 -11.10 11.84 -0.15
N LYS A 155 -12.24 11.21 -0.50
CA LYS A 155 -13.19 10.62 0.47
C LYS A 155 -12.51 9.61 1.40
N ALA A 156 -11.70 8.71 0.85
CA ALA A 156 -10.97 7.71 1.65
C ALA A 156 -9.93 8.35 2.59
N GLU A 157 -9.23 9.39 2.12
CA GLU A 157 -8.28 10.14 2.94
C GLU A 157 -8.98 10.85 4.11
N ASN A 158 -10.10 11.53 3.84
CA ASN A 158 -10.89 12.21 4.87
C ASN A 158 -11.43 11.23 5.92
N MET A 159 -11.85 10.03 5.50
CA MET A 159 -12.26 8.96 6.43
C MET A 159 -11.13 8.56 7.38
N LEU A 160 -9.89 8.41 6.88
CA LEU A 160 -8.74 8.05 7.70
C LEU A 160 -8.36 9.16 8.68
N LEU A 161 -8.38 10.41 8.25
CA LEU A 161 -8.10 11.56 9.10
C LEU A 161 -9.13 11.65 10.24
N LYS A 162 -10.42 11.52 9.92
CA LYS A 162 -11.49 11.50 10.91
C LYS A 162 -11.36 10.34 11.89
N PHE A 163 -11.02 9.14 11.41
CA PHE A 163 -10.78 7.98 12.27
C PHE A 163 -9.63 8.23 13.24
N ALA A 164 -8.54 8.86 12.76
CA ALA A 164 -7.40 9.21 13.59
C ALA A 164 -7.74 10.22 14.69
N GLU A 165 -8.51 11.27 14.37
CA GLU A 165 -8.99 12.25 15.35
C GLU A 165 -9.82 11.57 16.45
N GLN A 166 -10.71 10.66 16.07
CA GLN A 166 -11.56 9.91 16.99
C GLN A 166 -10.80 8.87 17.83
N SER A 167 -9.59 8.47 17.41
CA SER A 167 -8.78 7.49 18.11
C SER A 167 -8.04 8.04 19.33
N GLU A 168 -8.09 9.37 19.53
CA GLU A 168 -7.36 10.08 20.59
C GLU A 168 -5.85 9.78 20.63
N GLY A 169 -5.24 9.57 19.46
CA GLY A 169 -3.81 9.31 19.32
C GLY A 169 -3.41 7.83 19.37
N SER A 170 -4.35 6.90 19.51
CA SER A 170 -4.07 5.46 19.37
C SER A 170 -3.89 4.99 17.92
N PHE A 171 -4.26 5.83 16.95
CA PHE A 171 -4.13 5.56 15.52
C PHE A 171 -3.47 6.73 14.79
N LYS A 172 -2.53 6.43 13.88
CA LYS A 172 -1.82 7.43 13.06
C LYS A 172 -1.87 7.05 11.57
N PRO A 173 -2.54 7.85 10.72
CA PRO A 173 -2.56 7.63 9.29
C PRO A 173 -1.34 8.24 8.59
N PHE A 174 -0.83 7.52 7.59
CA PHE A 174 0.17 7.99 6.64
C PHE A 174 -0.38 7.82 5.23
N ILE A 175 -0.86 8.90 4.64
CA ILE A 175 -1.48 8.95 3.32
C ILE A 175 -0.40 9.26 2.30
N LEU A 176 -0.09 8.30 1.44
CA LEU A 176 0.92 8.45 0.39
C LEU A 176 0.21 8.82 -0.90
N ARG A 177 0.59 9.95 -1.51
CA ARG A 177 0.10 10.41 -2.82
C ARG A 177 1.18 10.26 -3.89
N PRO A 178 1.53 9.02 -4.29
CA PRO A 178 2.51 8.81 -5.35
C PRO A 178 1.99 9.34 -6.69
N ALA A 179 2.91 9.85 -7.51
CA ALA A 179 2.64 10.17 -8.90
C ALA A 179 2.73 8.88 -9.75
N TYR A 180 3.36 8.92 -10.92
CA TYR A 180 3.54 7.71 -11.72
C TYR A 180 4.52 6.73 -11.06
N PHE A 181 4.17 5.45 -11.04
CA PHE A 181 5.06 4.36 -10.66
C PHE A 181 4.80 3.11 -11.50
N PHE A 182 5.86 2.34 -11.72
CA PHE A 182 5.85 1.18 -12.60
C PHE A 182 6.60 0.00 -11.96
N PRO A 183 6.32 -1.26 -12.35
CA PRO A 183 7.08 -2.41 -11.87
C PRO A 183 8.60 -2.23 -12.03
N SER A 184 9.32 -2.70 -11.03
CA SER A 184 10.76 -2.61 -10.92
C SER A 184 11.46 -3.30 -12.09
N HIS A 185 12.48 -2.63 -12.62
CA HIS A 185 13.36 -3.22 -13.63
C HIS A 185 14.14 -4.44 -13.12
N LYS A 186 14.30 -4.60 -11.80
CA LYS A 186 14.95 -5.77 -11.19
C LYS A 186 14.12 -7.04 -11.31
N TYR A 187 12.80 -6.90 -11.49
CA TYR A 187 11.84 -8.01 -11.54
C TYR A 187 10.98 -7.91 -12.81
N PRO A 188 11.56 -8.16 -14.00
CA PRO A 188 10.87 -7.92 -15.28
C PRO A 188 9.60 -8.76 -15.47
N GLN A 189 9.50 -9.91 -14.78
CA GLN A 189 8.29 -10.74 -14.81
C GLN A 189 7.07 -10.03 -14.22
N ASP A 190 7.27 -9.15 -13.22
CA ASP A 190 6.17 -8.40 -12.59
C ASP A 190 5.43 -7.54 -13.61
N GLU A 191 6.15 -6.93 -14.56
CA GLU A 191 5.56 -6.11 -15.61
C GLU A 191 4.56 -6.89 -16.46
N LEU A 192 4.89 -8.15 -16.80
CA LEU A 192 4.04 -9.00 -17.63
C LEU A 192 2.70 -9.33 -16.96
N HIS A 193 2.70 -9.42 -15.63
CA HIS A 193 1.53 -9.79 -14.83
C HIS A 193 0.75 -8.60 -14.26
N GLN A 194 1.39 -7.44 -14.09
CA GLN A 194 0.79 -6.27 -13.45
C GLN A 194 0.33 -5.20 -14.44
N ARG A 195 0.79 -5.25 -15.70
CA ARG A 195 0.50 -4.24 -16.73
C ARG A 195 0.12 -4.89 -18.05
N GLY A 196 -0.97 -4.41 -18.65
CA GLY A 196 -1.37 -4.80 -20.01
C GLY A 196 -0.40 -4.26 -21.08
N GLY A 197 -0.49 -4.80 -22.30
CA GLY A 197 0.45 -4.49 -23.38
C GLY A 197 0.64 -3.00 -23.68
N ILE A 198 -0.45 -2.21 -23.65
CA ILE A 198 -0.41 -0.75 -23.85
C ILE A 198 0.41 -0.06 -22.74
N GLY A 199 0.22 -0.47 -21.48
CA GLY A 199 0.97 0.08 -20.35
C GLY A 199 2.47 -0.21 -20.43
N ARG A 200 2.82 -1.42 -20.88
CA ARG A 200 4.21 -1.84 -21.12
C ARG A 200 4.87 -1.04 -22.23
N PHE A 201 4.17 -0.89 -23.36
CA PHE A 201 4.63 -0.09 -24.48
C PHE A 201 4.86 1.38 -24.08
N GLY A 202 3.88 1.99 -23.41
CA GLY A 202 4.00 3.37 -22.93
C GLY A 202 5.18 3.55 -21.97
N ASN A 203 5.39 2.63 -21.04
CA ASN A 203 6.54 2.70 -20.13
C ASN A 203 7.88 2.51 -20.84
N ARG A 204 7.97 1.64 -21.85
CA ARG A 204 9.21 1.40 -22.59
C ARG A 204 9.64 2.61 -23.43
N TYR A 205 8.69 3.27 -24.09
CA TYR A 205 9.02 4.23 -25.14
C TYR A 205 8.67 5.69 -24.81
N LEU A 206 7.62 5.94 -24.01
CA LEU A 206 7.16 7.31 -23.71
C LEU A 206 7.67 7.79 -22.36
N ALA A 207 7.66 6.92 -21.35
CA ALA A 207 8.04 7.28 -19.99
C ALA A 207 9.48 7.81 -19.85
N PRO A 208 10.52 7.27 -20.54
CA PRO A 208 11.88 7.79 -20.41
C PRO A 208 11.99 9.25 -20.85
N ALA A 209 11.38 9.62 -21.98
CA ALA A 209 11.38 11.00 -22.45
C ALA A 209 10.60 11.92 -21.49
N LEU A 210 9.39 11.50 -21.09
CA LEU A 210 8.53 12.29 -20.22
C LEU A 210 9.18 12.57 -18.85
N PHE A 211 9.71 11.54 -18.19
CA PHE A 211 10.24 11.67 -16.84
C PHE A 211 11.71 12.11 -16.78
N THR A 212 12.38 12.22 -17.92
CA THR A 212 13.64 12.99 -18.02
C THR A 212 13.35 14.50 -17.88
N LEU A 213 12.25 14.96 -18.50
CA LEU A 213 11.83 16.38 -18.43
C LEU A 213 11.06 16.70 -17.15
N LEU A 214 10.30 15.75 -16.61
CA LEU A 214 9.50 15.90 -15.39
C LEU A 214 9.85 14.84 -14.33
N PRO A 215 11.06 14.89 -13.74
CA PRO A 215 11.50 13.88 -12.78
C PRO A 215 10.65 13.84 -11.50
N SER A 216 9.95 14.93 -11.17
CA SER A 216 8.98 14.99 -10.06
C SER A 216 7.68 14.24 -10.36
N GLY A 217 7.40 13.90 -11.62
CA GLY A 217 6.20 13.19 -12.06
C GLY A 217 6.21 11.68 -11.84
N LYS A 218 7.33 11.12 -11.35
CA LYS A 218 7.45 9.69 -11.03
C LYS A 218 8.06 9.42 -9.66
N ILE A 219 7.77 8.25 -9.11
CA ILE A 219 8.47 7.63 -7.98
C ILE A 219 8.79 6.18 -8.35
N GLU A 220 10.01 5.74 -8.04
CA GLU A 220 10.40 4.35 -8.27
C GLU A 220 9.63 3.44 -7.30
N GLN A 221 9.32 2.21 -7.72
CA GLN A 221 8.57 1.26 -6.89
C GLN A 221 9.31 0.98 -5.57
N GLU A 222 10.64 0.88 -5.63
CA GLU A 222 11.52 0.68 -4.48
C GLU A 222 11.44 1.84 -3.49
N ASP A 223 11.43 3.08 -3.99
CA ASP A 223 11.33 4.28 -3.17
C ASP A 223 9.96 4.36 -2.49
N LEU A 224 8.88 4.08 -3.24
CA LEU A 224 7.53 4.05 -2.67
C LEU A 224 7.39 2.95 -1.60
N GLY A 225 7.91 1.75 -1.89
CA GLY A 225 7.92 0.63 -0.94
C GLY A 225 8.72 0.94 0.32
N ARG A 226 9.91 1.52 0.17
CA ARG A 226 10.76 1.97 1.28
C ARG A 226 10.07 3.06 2.09
N PHE A 227 9.49 4.07 1.44
CA PHE A 227 8.77 5.13 2.14
C PHE A 227 7.61 4.58 2.97
N ALA A 228 6.84 3.63 2.41
CA ALA A 228 5.75 2.98 3.11
C ALA A 228 6.23 2.15 4.32
N ALA A 229 7.33 1.41 4.18
CA ALA A 229 7.95 0.70 5.30
C ALA A 229 8.44 1.67 6.40
N GLU A 230 9.08 2.78 6.03
CA GLU A 230 9.50 3.82 6.97
C GLU A 230 8.31 4.50 7.67
N ALA A 231 7.22 4.73 6.94
CA ALA A 231 5.97 5.25 7.52
C ALA A 231 5.38 4.28 8.54
N ALA A 232 5.36 2.98 8.22
CA ALA A 232 4.90 1.93 9.12
C ALA A 232 5.71 1.88 10.43
N LYS A 233 7.04 2.15 10.37
CA LYS A 233 7.92 2.26 11.56
C LYS A 233 7.68 3.51 12.40
N GLY A 234 7.04 4.53 11.85
CA GLY A 234 6.89 5.84 12.49
C GLY A 234 8.05 6.80 12.26
N THR A 235 8.90 6.53 11.27
CA THR A 235 10.02 7.41 10.92
C THR A 235 9.55 8.84 10.58
N TRP A 236 8.35 8.97 10.03
CA TRP A 236 7.78 10.25 9.59
C TRP A 236 6.79 10.84 10.60
N ASP A 237 6.74 10.33 11.83
CA ASP A 237 5.95 10.94 12.90
C ASP A 237 6.31 12.44 13.04
N GLY A 238 5.29 13.30 13.18
CA GLY A 238 5.46 14.75 13.29
C GLY A 238 5.64 15.51 11.97
N LYS A 239 5.67 14.83 10.81
CA LYS A 239 5.70 15.47 9.47
C LYS A 239 4.32 15.73 8.87
N GLY A 240 3.25 15.37 9.59
CA GLY A 240 1.88 15.43 9.11
C GLY A 240 1.42 14.09 8.51
N PRO A 241 0.12 13.96 8.18
CA PRO A 241 -0.46 12.70 7.75
C PRO A 241 -0.43 12.48 6.23
N ILE A 242 -0.24 13.52 5.40
CA ILE A 242 -0.30 13.42 3.93
C ILE A 242 1.08 13.70 3.34
N PHE A 243 1.52 12.84 2.43
CA PHE A 243 2.83 12.91 1.80
C PHE A 243 2.70 12.91 0.27
N GLU A 244 2.97 14.06 -0.32
CA GLU A 244 2.99 14.23 -1.78
C GLU A 244 4.22 13.56 -2.40
N ASN A 245 4.14 13.24 -3.71
CA ASN A 245 5.20 12.55 -4.42
C ASN A 245 6.59 13.21 -4.26
N VAL A 246 6.64 14.54 -4.42
CA VAL A 246 7.89 15.31 -4.32
C VAL A 246 8.44 15.29 -2.90
N GLU A 247 7.57 15.36 -1.90
CA GLU A 247 7.94 15.33 -0.50
C GLU A 247 8.51 13.97 -0.11
N MET A 248 7.86 12.87 -0.50
CA MET A 248 8.37 11.51 -0.25
C MET A 248 9.80 11.36 -0.80
N LYS A 249 10.03 11.80 -2.04
CA LYS A 249 11.36 11.75 -2.67
C LYS A 249 12.39 12.62 -1.95
N ARG A 250 11.99 13.79 -1.46
CA ARG A 250 12.88 14.68 -0.70
C ARG A 250 13.28 14.02 0.63
N LEU A 251 12.31 13.54 1.40
CA LEU A 251 12.53 12.90 2.70
C LEU A 251 13.40 11.65 2.60
N LEU A 252 13.24 10.84 1.55
CA LEU A 252 14.12 9.68 1.31
C LEU A 252 15.56 10.08 1.03
N ARG A 253 15.82 11.20 0.34
CA ARG A 253 17.19 11.68 0.09
C ARG A 253 17.84 12.26 1.33
N GLU A 254 17.06 12.92 2.18
CA GLU A 254 17.55 13.49 3.45
C GLU A 254 17.88 12.41 4.48
N LYS A 255 17.16 11.28 4.43
CA LYS A 255 17.47 10.11 5.25
C LYS A 255 18.71 9.40 4.71
N LYS A 256 19.80 9.44 5.47
CA LYS A 256 20.97 8.60 5.22
C LYS A 256 20.59 7.15 5.57
N PHE A 257 20.54 6.29 4.57
CA PHE A 257 20.35 4.84 4.72
C PHE A 257 21.70 4.13 4.72
#